data_AF-A0A946YZY6-F1
#
_entry.id   AF-A0A946YZY6-F1
#
_cell.length_a   1.000
_cell.length_b   1.000
_cell.length_c   1.000
_cell.angle_alpha   90.00
_cell.angle_beta   90.00
_cell.angle_gamma   90.00
#
_symmetry.space_group_name_H-M   'P 1'
#
loop_
_entity.id
_entity.type
_entity.pdbx_description
1 polymer ?
#
loop_
_entity_poly.entity_id
_entity_poly.type
_entity_poly.pdbx_seq_one_letter_code
_entity_poly.pdbx_strand_id
1 'polypeptide(L)'
;MTTSKSKPITVDGNEAAASVAFRSSEVVAIYPITPASPMGELSDAWSAQGKTNVWGLVPSIIEMQSEAGAAGTLHGSLQGGALTTTFTASQGLLLMIPNMYKIAGELLPSVIHVAARTIATHALSIFGDHSDV
;
A
#
# COMPACT_ATOMS: atom_id res chain seq x y z
N MET A 1 -26.37 -14.96 14.26
CA MET A 1 -25.14 -14.16 14.08
C MET A 1 -24.64 -13.76 15.46
N THR A 2 -23.71 -14.50 16.03
CA THR A 2 -23.04 -14.10 17.27
C THR A 2 -22.08 -12.95 16.95
N THR A 3 -22.42 -11.75 17.39
CA THR A 3 -21.53 -10.58 17.31
C THR A 3 -20.35 -10.84 18.24
N SER A 4 -19.26 -11.35 17.68
CA SER A 4 -17.96 -11.39 18.35
C SER A 4 -17.62 -9.96 18.78
N LYS A 5 -17.43 -9.74 20.09
CA LYS A 5 -16.97 -8.44 20.60
C LYS A 5 -15.60 -8.15 19.99
N SER A 6 -15.51 -7.04 19.25
CA SER A 6 -14.22 -6.48 18.81
C SER A 6 -13.33 -6.26 20.03
N LYS A 7 -12.17 -6.91 20.06
CA LYS A 7 -11.18 -6.73 21.13
C LYS A 7 -10.31 -5.53 20.74
N PRO A 8 -10.19 -4.49 21.59
CA PRO A 8 -9.30 -3.38 21.30
C PRO A 8 -7.86 -3.89 21.22
N ILE A 9 -7.09 -3.32 20.28
CA ILE A 9 -5.68 -3.61 20.06
C ILE A 9 -4.89 -2.31 20.17
N THR A 10 -3.63 -2.39 20.60
CA THR A 10 -2.69 -1.27 20.60
C THR A 10 -1.72 -1.47 19.45
N VAL A 11 -1.82 -0.63 18.44
CA VAL A 11 -1.03 -0.69 17.19
C VAL A 11 -0.68 0.72 16.75
N ASP A 12 0.35 0.88 15.92
CA ASP A 12 0.66 2.16 15.29
C ASP A 12 -0.19 2.39 14.02
N GLY A 13 -0.02 3.56 13.39
CA GLY A 13 -0.77 3.92 12.18
C GLY A 13 -0.44 3.04 10.97
N ASN A 14 0.80 2.58 10.84
CA ASN A 14 1.22 1.72 9.74
C ASN A 14 0.58 0.34 9.88
N GLU A 15 0.64 -0.27 11.06
CA GLU A 15 0.02 -1.57 11.31
C GLU A 15 -1.51 -1.52 11.15
N ALA A 16 -2.15 -0.43 11.61
CA ALA A 16 -3.58 -0.23 11.41
C ALA A 16 -3.96 -0.14 9.92
N ALA A 17 -3.22 0.66 9.14
CA ALA A 17 -3.45 0.81 7.70
C ALA A 17 -3.18 -0.49 6.94
N ALA A 18 -2.04 -1.14 7.21
CA ALA A 18 -1.67 -2.41 6.59
C ALA A 18 -2.70 -3.50 6.88
N SER A 19 -3.23 -3.56 8.12
CA SER A 19 -4.23 -4.57 8.49
C SER A 19 -5.48 -4.50 7.63
N VAL A 20 -5.98 -3.29 7.36
CA VAL A 20 -7.13 -3.09 6.47
C VAL A 20 -6.74 -3.41 5.03
N ALA A 21 -5.65 -2.81 4.54
CA ALA A 21 -5.17 -2.98 3.17
C ALA A 21 -4.99 -4.46 2.80
N PHE A 22 -4.26 -5.22 3.62
CA PHE A 22 -4.02 -6.64 3.44
C PHE A 22 -5.32 -7.44 3.37
N ARG A 23 -6.28 -7.14 4.26
CA ARG A 23 -7.56 -7.85 4.31
C ARG A 23 -8.49 -7.50 3.16
N SER A 24 -8.31 -6.34 2.52
CA SER A 24 -9.13 -5.85 1.40
C SER A 24 -8.46 -5.96 0.03
N SER A 25 -7.33 -6.66 -0.09
CA SER A 25 -6.59 -6.78 -1.36
C SER A 25 -6.21 -8.22 -1.67
N GLU A 26 -6.09 -8.51 -2.95
CA GLU A 26 -5.61 -9.78 -3.51
C GLU A 26 -4.14 -9.68 -3.90
N VAL A 27 -3.69 -8.49 -4.31
CA VAL A 27 -2.31 -8.19 -4.67
C VAL A 27 -1.85 -6.93 -3.93
N VAL A 28 -0.61 -6.94 -3.46
CA VAL A 28 0.05 -5.79 -2.83
C VAL A 28 1.38 -5.56 -3.54
N ALA A 29 1.43 -4.52 -4.37
CA ALA A 29 2.66 -4.13 -5.07
C ALA A 29 3.44 -3.16 -4.19
N ILE A 30 4.71 -3.45 -3.87
CA ILE A 30 5.47 -2.67 -2.89
C ILE A 30 6.85 -2.26 -3.42
N TYR A 31 7.37 -1.20 -2.81
CA TYR A 31 8.78 -0.84 -2.81
C TYR A 31 9.11 -0.10 -1.50
N PRO A 32 10.22 -0.40 -0.82
CA PRO A 32 10.49 0.15 0.51
C PRO A 32 10.86 1.64 0.46
N ILE A 33 10.13 2.46 1.21
CA ILE A 33 10.45 3.88 1.47
C ILE A 33 9.98 4.30 2.87
N THR A 34 10.89 4.81 3.70
CA THR A 34 10.57 5.34 5.05
C THR A 34 9.61 6.53 4.94
N PRO A 35 8.56 6.69 5.76
CA PRO A 35 8.13 5.84 6.87
C PRO A 35 7.04 4.80 6.50
N ALA A 36 6.80 4.55 5.21
CA ALA A 36 5.76 3.63 4.73
C ALA A 36 6.19 2.15 4.67
N SER A 37 7.50 1.85 4.65
CA SER A 37 8.04 0.48 4.58
C SER A 37 7.40 -0.52 5.54
N PRO A 38 7.12 -0.19 6.83
CA PRO A 38 6.52 -1.13 7.75
C PRO A 38 5.19 -1.72 7.28
N MET A 39 4.41 -0.99 6.47
CA MET A 39 3.15 -1.51 5.92
C MET A 39 3.38 -2.67 4.94
N GLY A 40 4.40 -2.55 4.09
CA GLY A 40 4.82 -3.60 3.16
C GLY A 40 5.40 -4.80 3.89
N GLU A 41 6.29 -4.56 4.86
CA GLU A 41 6.93 -5.61 5.68
C GLU A 41 5.90 -6.43 6.47
N LEU A 42 4.91 -5.77 7.08
CA LEU A 42 3.81 -6.46 7.78
C LEU A 42 2.95 -7.29 6.82
N SER A 43 2.66 -6.75 5.63
CA SER A 43 1.89 -7.45 4.60
C SER A 43 2.62 -8.70 4.11
N ASP A 44 3.93 -8.60 3.86
CA ASP A 44 4.79 -9.73 3.51
C ASP A 44 4.83 -10.79 4.61
N ALA A 45 5.06 -10.38 5.86
CA ALA A 45 5.08 -11.27 7.01
C ALA A 45 3.73 -12.00 7.20
N TRP A 46 2.61 -11.33 7.01
CA TRP A 46 1.28 -11.94 7.11
C TRP A 46 0.98 -12.90 5.96
N SER A 47 1.42 -12.58 4.74
CA SER A 47 1.32 -13.48 3.59
C SER A 47 2.14 -14.75 3.82
N ALA A 48 3.39 -14.62 4.29
CA ALA A 48 4.26 -15.76 4.63
C ALA A 48 3.69 -16.64 5.76
N GLN A 49 2.89 -16.06 6.66
CA GLN A 49 2.15 -16.79 7.71
C GLN A 49 0.86 -17.46 7.19
N GLY A 50 0.52 -17.29 5.91
CA GLY A 50 -0.72 -17.81 5.32
C GLY A 50 -1.98 -17.10 5.83
N LYS A 51 -1.87 -15.87 6.33
CA LYS A 51 -3.06 -15.10 6.72
C LYS A 51 -3.88 -14.77 5.47
N THR A 52 -5.19 -14.96 5.59
CA THR A 52 -6.11 -14.72 4.48
C THR A 52 -6.78 -13.36 4.56
N ASN A 53 -7.15 -12.84 3.38
CA ASN A 53 -7.99 -11.67 3.23
C ASN A 53 -9.48 -12.02 3.43
N VAL A 54 -10.38 -11.04 3.23
CA VAL A 54 -11.82 -11.25 3.43
C VAL A 54 -12.45 -12.27 2.46
N TRP A 55 -11.76 -12.62 1.37
CA TRP A 55 -12.19 -13.64 0.41
C TRP A 55 -11.59 -15.03 0.68
N GLY A 56 -10.81 -15.19 1.75
CA GLY A 56 -10.16 -16.45 2.09
C GLY A 56 -8.91 -16.76 1.26
N LEU A 57 -8.39 -15.79 0.51
CA LEU A 57 -7.15 -15.91 -0.27
C LEU A 57 -5.99 -15.30 0.50
N VAL A 58 -4.78 -15.83 0.33
CA VAL A 58 -3.56 -15.20 0.84
C VAL A 58 -3.11 -14.14 -0.18
N PRO A 59 -3.06 -12.84 0.18
CA PRO A 59 -2.63 -11.80 -0.74
C PRO A 59 -1.21 -12.04 -1.28
N SER A 60 -1.03 -11.82 -2.58
CA SER A 60 0.29 -11.89 -3.22
C SER A 60 1.05 -10.58 -3.00
N ILE A 61 2.23 -10.67 -2.40
CA ILE A 61 3.09 -9.51 -2.13
C ILE A 61 4.22 -9.50 -3.16
N ILE A 62 4.35 -8.41 -3.90
CA ILE A 62 5.31 -8.31 -5.01
C ILE A 62 6.15 -7.05 -4.82
N GLU A 63 7.43 -7.23 -4.51
CA GLU A 63 8.40 -6.14 -4.48
C GLU A 63 8.90 -5.84 -5.89
N MET A 64 8.82 -4.56 -6.27
CA MET A 64 9.27 -4.08 -7.58
C MET A 64 10.65 -3.44 -7.48
N GLN A 65 11.23 -3.03 -8.61
CA GLN A 65 12.52 -2.34 -8.63
C GLN A 65 12.47 -0.86 -8.20
N SER A 66 11.28 -0.26 -8.18
CA SER A 66 11.00 1.12 -7.75
C SER A 66 9.50 1.34 -7.54
N GLU A 67 9.12 2.47 -6.94
CA GLU A 67 7.71 2.87 -6.82
C GLU A 67 7.03 3.09 -8.17
N ALA A 68 7.76 3.50 -9.21
CA ALA A 68 7.24 3.56 -10.57
C ALA A 68 6.86 2.15 -11.07
N GLY A 69 7.69 1.15 -10.78
CA GLY A 69 7.40 -0.25 -11.04
C GLY A 69 6.19 -0.75 -10.24
N ALA A 70 6.13 -0.42 -8.95
CA ALA A 70 5.00 -0.76 -8.08
C ALA A 70 3.68 -0.16 -8.60
N ALA A 71 3.69 1.09 -9.07
CA ALA A 71 2.52 1.71 -9.67
C ALA A 71 2.11 1.09 -11.02
N GLY A 72 3.07 0.63 -11.82
CA GLY A 72 2.79 -0.12 -13.04
C GLY A 72 2.17 -1.50 -12.74
N THR A 73 2.69 -2.20 -11.73
CA THR A 73 2.11 -3.46 -11.26
C THR A 73 0.71 -3.26 -10.68
N LEU A 74 0.50 -2.20 -9.89
CA LEU A 74 -0.82 -1.78 -9.41
C LEU A 74 -1.79 -1.59 -10.58
N HIS A 75 -1.41 -0.81 -11.59
CA HIS A 75 -2.24 -0.55 -12.77
C HIS A 75 -2.56 -1.83 -13.55
N GLY A 76 -1.55 -2.64 -13.88
CA GLY A 76 -1.74 -3.88 -14.64
C GLY A 76 -2.55 -4.94 -13.89
N SER A 77 -2.35 -5.07 -12.58
CA SER A 77 -3.10 -6.00 -11.73
C SER A 77 -4.57 -5.63 -11.64
N LEU A 78 -4.88 -4.33 -11.51
CA LEU A 78 -6.24 -3.82 -11.53
C LEU A 78 -6.92 -4.07 -12.89
N GLN A 79 -6.22 -3.85 -14.01
CA GLN A 79 -6.73 -4.20 -15.34
C GLN A 79 -6.98 -5.70 -15.49
N GLY A 80 -6.18 -6.53 -14.83
CA GLY A 80 -6.37 -7.98 -14.73
C GLY A 80 -7.55 -8.40 -13.85
N GLY A 81 -8.21 -7.46 -13.17
CA GLY A 81 -9.39 -7.71 -12.34
C GLY A 81 -9.10 -8.04 -10.87
N ALA A 82 -7.85 -7.91 -10.41
CA ALA A 82 -7.48 -8.17 -9.02
C ALA A 82 -7.48 -6.88 -8.18
N LEU A 83 -8.12 -6.92 -7.01
CA LEU A 83 -8.12 -5.79 -6.08
C LEU A 83 -6.71 -5.58 -5.52
N THR A 84 -6.10 -4.46 -5.92
CA THR A 84 -4.68 -4.23 -5.69
C THR A 84 -4.44 -2.94 -4.91
N THR A 85 -3.49 -2.99 -3.98
CA THR A 85 -3.08 -1.83 -3.16
C THR A 85 -1.56 -1.66 -3.18
N THR A 86 -1.11 -0.52 -2.67
CA THR A 86 0.32 -0.20 -2.50
C THR A 86 0.51 0.75 -1.31
N PHE A 87 1.76 0.81 -0.82
CA PHE A 87 2.20 1.66 0.28
C PHE A 87 3.35 2.56 -0.23
N THR A 88 3.28 3.86 0.03
CA THR A 88 4.33 4.78 -0.44
C THR A 88 4.41 6.05 0.42
N ALA A 89 5.39 6.91 0.11
CA ALA A 89 5.57 8.22 0.72
C ALA A 89 6.47 9.10 -0.17
N SER A 90 6.35 10.42 -0.08
CA SER A 90 7.32 11.40 -0.60
C SER A 90 7.74 11.13 -2.06
N GLN A 91 9.03 10.90 -2.30
CA GLN A 91 9.61 10.67 -3.63
C GLN A 91 8.99 9.45 -4.32
N GLY A 92 8.61 8.45 -3.54
CA GLY A 92 7.93 7.28 -4.05
C GLY A 92 6.59 7.62 -4.68
N LEU A 93 5.79 8.48 -4.02
CA LEU A 93 4.50 8.92 -4.55
C LEU A 93 4.67 9.71 -5.85
N LEU A 94 5.69 10.57 -5.95
CA LEU A 94 6.00 11.29 -7.18
C LEU A 94 6.26 10.34 -8.37
N LEU A 95 6.93 9.22 -8.13
CA LEU A 95 7.19 8.21 -9.16
C LEU A 95 5.92 7.45 -9.58
N MET A 96 4.86 7.45 -8.76
CA MET A 96 3.58 6.83 -9.08
C MET A 96 2.65 7.73 -9.91
N ILE A 97 2.84 9.06 -9.90
CA ILE A 97 1.95 10.05 -10.56
C ILE A 97 1.59 9.67 -12.01
N PRO A 98 2.52 9.26 -12.89
CA PRO A 98 2.17 8.91 -14.27
C PRO A 98 1.14 7.78 -14.36
N ASN A 99 1.27 6.75 -13.51
CA ASN A 99 0.32 5.64 -13.45
C ASN A 99 -0.97 6.04 -12.74
N MET A 100 -0.95 6.95 -11.77
CA MET A 100 -2.16 7.46 -11.12
C MET A 100 -3.13 8.09 -12.13
N TYR A 101 -2.62 8.85 -13.12
CA TYR A 101 -3.46 9.36 -14.21
C TYR A 101 -4.13 8.26 -15.02
N LYS A 102 -3.43 7.14 -15.29
CA LYS A 102 -3.97 6.00 -16.02
C LYS A 102 -5.03 5.27 -15.21
N ILE A 103 -4.72 4.96 -13.94
CA ILE A 103 -5.63 4.29 -13.00
C ILE A 103 -6.92 5.10 -12.83
N ALA A 104 -6.80 6.42 -12.60
CA ALA A 104 -7.96 7.30 -12.44
C ALA A 104 -8.74 7.45 -13.75
N GLY A 105 -8.06 7.63 -14.88
CA GLY A 105 -8.70 7.77 -16.20
C GLY A 105 -9.45 6.53 -16.65
N GLU A 106 -9.03 5.34 -16.19
CA GLU A 106 -9.67 4.06 -16.47
C GLU A 106 -10.69 3.65 -15.38
N LEU A 107 -10.92 4.51 -14.38
CA LEU A 107 -11.86 4.31 -13.28
C LEU A 107 -11.63 2.99 -12.51
N LEU A 108 -10.37 2.63 -12.32
CA LEU A 108 -9.99 1.39 -11.64
C LEU A 108 -10.08 1.57 -10.11
N PRO A 109 -10.72 0.64 -9.38
CA PRO A 109 -10.88 0.73 -7.93
C PRO A 109 -9.56 0.41 -7.23
N SER A 110 -8.86 1.44 -6.76
CA SER A 110 -7.56 1.29 -6.09
C SER A 110 -7.49 2.11 -4.80
N VAL A 111 -6.67 1.65 -3.86
CA VAL A 111 -6.31 2.42 -2.65
C VAL A 111 -4.80 2.49 -2.56
N ILE A 112 -4.26 3.70 -2.48
CA ILE A 112 -2.85 3.99 -2.22
C ILE A 112 -2.75 4.51 -0.78
N HIS A 113 -2.05 3.78 0.09
CA HIS A 113 -1.85 4.17 1.47
C HIS A 113 -0.54 4.95 1.60
N VAL A 114 -0.64 6.24 1.93
CA VAL A 114 0.50 7.15 1.97
C VAL A 114 0.81 7.53 3.41
N ALA A 115 2.03 7.21 3.87
CA ALA A 115 2.57 7.80 5.08
C ALA A 115 3.21 9.15 4.73
N ALA A 116 2.39 10.20 4.68
CA ALA A 116 2.76 11.52 4.14
C ALA A 116 4.09 12.02 4.70
N ARG A 117 5.00 12.44 3.80
CA ARG A 117 6.40 12.75 4.10
C ARG A 117 6.93 13.83 3.18
N THR A 118 7.74 14.73 3.75
CA THR A 118 8.38 15.84 3.04
C THR A 118 9.02 15.45 1.71
N ILE A 119 8.77 16.23 0.66
CA ILE A 119 9.49 16.19 -0.61
C ILE A 119 10.87 16.82 -0.44
N ALA A 120 11.92 16.13 -0.94
CA ALA A 120 13.26 16.67 -0.91
C ALA A 120 13.33 17.91 -1.82
N THR A 121 13.59 19.08 -1.21
CA THR A 121 13.73 20.35 -1.92
C THR A 121 15.17 20.82 -1.84
N HIS A 122 15.55 21.50 -0.76
CA HIS A 122 16.92 21.91 -0.46
C HIS A 122 17.70 20.82 0.32
N ALA A 123 16.97 19.94 1.01
CA ALA A 123 17.51 18.82 1.77
C ALA A 123 16.49 17.67 1.81
N LEU A 124 16.96 16.46 2.11
CA LEU A 124 16.11 15.30 2.38
C LEU A 124 15.50 15.42 3.78
N SER A 125 14.21 15.09 3.92
CA SER A 125 13.54 14.89 5.20
C SER A 125 12.73 13.60 5.16
N ILE A 126 12.87 12.78 6.22
CA ILE A 126 12.10 11.55 6.41
C ILE A 126 10.84 11.78 7.26
N PHE A 127 10.59 13.03 7.66
CA PHE A 127 9.52 13.40 8.57
C PHE A 127 8.24 13.82 7.82
N GLY A 128 7.14 13.86 8.57
CA GLY A 128 5.81 14.11 8.03
C GLY A 128 5.52 15.58 7.74
N ASP A 129 5.06 15.84 6.51
CA ASP A 129 4.25 16.98 6.11
C ASP A 129 3.37 16.51 4.92
N HIS A 130 2.64 17.41 4.27
CA HIS A 130 1.75 17.07 3.14
C HIS A 130 2.27 17.59 1.79
N SER A 131 3.58 17.77 1.63
CA SER A 131 4.14 18.24 0.36
C SER A 131 4.10 17.19 -0.77
N ASP A 132 3.85 15.92 -0.42
CA ASP A 132 3.73 14.80 -1.35
C ASP A 132 2.29 14.48 -1.81
N VAL A 133 1.26 14.90 -1.05
CA VAL A 133 -0.17 14.61 -1.30
C VAL A 133 -0.91 15.82 -1.87
#